data_AF-A0A960YE75-F1
#
_entry.id   AF-A0A960YE75-F1
#
_cell.length_a   1.000
_cell.length_b   1.000
_cell.length_c   1.000
_cell.angle_alpha   90.00
_cell.angle_beta   90.00
_cell.angle_gamma   90.00
#
_symmetry.space_group_name_H-M   'P 1'
#
loop_
_entity.id
_entity.type
_entity.pdbx_description
1 polymer ?
#
loop_
_entity_poly.entity_id
_entity_poly.type
_entity_poly.pdbx_seq_one_letter_code
_entity_poly.pdbx_strand_id
1 'polypeptide(L)'
;MKSLLADLYFFLRQIPRILFILFISYFIHKYTIFDRLSIDVLLAIFIMVVYRIILKYTFLFQYTKGLQVSSEEQFMAAIEHFYKSYLFFRKYHFLDRFRAVFLLNVSSYSYAEMSLCNLGYCYAKLNQYQEADNHYKTCLEINPNNKLASTGLSLLHLEKKFKTKP
;
A
#
# COMPACT_ATOMS: atom_id res chain seq x y z
N MET A 1 -17.10 6.67 -21.45
CA MET A 1 -17.61 5.71 -20.43
C MET A 1 -16.51 5.17 -19.51
N LYS A 2 -15.40 4.61 -20.01
CA LYS A 2 -14.27 4.14 -19.16
C LYS A 2 -13.59 5.24 -18.32
N SER A 3 -13.45 6.47 -18.84
CA SER A 3 -12.88 7.58 -18.06
C SER A 3 -13.80 8.02 -16.92
N LEU A 4 -15.09 8.22 -17.19
CA LEU A 4 -16.11 8.56 -16.19
C LEU A 4 -16.19 7.54 -15.04
N LEU A 5 -16.08 6.25 -15.34
CA LEU A 5 -16.02 5.19 -14.32
C LEU A 5 -14.72 5.26 -13.49
N ALA A 6 -13.59 5.59 -14.12
CA ALA A 6 -12.31 5.74 -13.43
C ALA A 6 -12.31 6.97 -12.50
N ASP A 7 -12.88 8.09 -12.96
CA ASP A 7 -13.02 9.32 -12.16
C ASP A 7 -13.97 9.10 -10.98
N LEU A 8 -15.09 8.42 -11.20
CA LEU A 8 -16.02 8.02 -10.15
C LEU A 8 -15.34 7.11 -9.13
N TYR A 9 -14.59 6.10 -9.58
CA TYR A 9 -13.86 5.20 -8.70
C TYR A 9 -12.78 5.93 -7.89
N PHE A 10 -12.06 6.88 -8.52
CA PHE A 10 -11.10 7.73 -7.83
C PHE A 10 -11.76 8.53 -6.72
N PHE A 11 -12.92 9.15 -6.99
CA PHE A 11 -13.67 9.90 -5.99
C PHE A 11 -14.16 9.01 -4.84
N LEU A 12 -14.76 7.86 -5.16
CA LEU A 12 -15.23 6.87 -4.18
C LEU A 12 -14.11 6.42 -3.23
N ARG A 13 -12.88 6.27 -3.73
CA ARG A 13 -11.71 5.90 -2.92
C ARG A 13 -11.32 6.95 -1.88
N GLN A 14 -11.71 8.21 -2.07
CA GLN A 14 -11.41 9.29 -1.13
C GLN A 14 -12.48 9.46 -0.04
N ILE A 15 -13.65 8.85 -0.19
CA ILE A 15 -14.78 9.01 0.74
C ILE A 15 -14.38 8.78 2.20
N PRO A 16 -13.65 7.71 2.58
CA PRO A 16 -13.28 7.50 3.99
C PRO A 16 -12.45 8.66 4.57
N ARG A 17 -11.60 9.28 3.74
CA ARG A 17 -10.76 10.42 4.14
C ARG A 17 -11.59 11.69 4.30
N ILE A 18 -12.53 11.92 3.39
CA ILE A 18 -13.44 13.07 3.44
C ILE A 18 -14.34 12.96 4.68
N LEU A 19 -14.93 11.78 4.93
CA LEU A 19 -15.74 11.53 6.12
C LEU A 19 -14.94 11.74 7.40
N PHE A 20 -13.66 11.33 7.43
CA PHE A 20 -12.78 11.56 8.57
C PHE A 20 -12.50 13.05 8.81
N ILE A 21 -12.25 13.85 7.75
CA ILE A 21 -12.11 15.31 7.86
C ILE A 21 -13.38 15.92 8.42
N LEU A 22 -14.53 15.59 7.84
CA LEU A 22 -15.82 16.14 8.24
C LEU A 22 -16.15 15.77 9.70
N PHE A 23 -15.82 14.54 10.10
CA PHE A 23 -15.97 14.09 11.49
C PHE A 23 -15.09 14.91 12.45
N ILE A 24 -13.80 15.06 12.16
CA ILE A 24 -12.89 15.88 13.00
C ILE A 24 -13.34 17.33 13.03
N SER A 25 -13.68 17.92 11.88
CA SER A 25 -14.14 19.30 11.76
C SER A 25 -15.42 19.54 12.56
N TYR A 26 -16.39 18.62 12.52
CA TYR A 26 -17.61 18.68 13.34
C TYR A 26 -17.29 18.67 14.84
N PHE A 27 -16.39 17.78 15.28
CA PHE A 27 -15.99 17.72 16.69
C PHE A 27 -15.25 18.99 17.12
N ILE A 28 -14.35 19.52 16.30
CA ILE A 28 -13.67 20.80 16.57
C ILE A 28 -14.71 21.91 16.73
N HIS A 29 -15.59 22.08 15.75
CA HIS A 29 -16.61 23.13 15.77
C HIS A 29 -17.52 23.03 17.00
N LYS A 30 -17.91 21.81 17.40
CA LYS A 30 -18.76 21.57 18.56
C LYS A 30 -18.11 21.90 19.90
N TYR A 31 -16.78 21.75 20.02
CA TYR A 31 -16.06 21.81 21.30
C TYR A 31 -15.02 22.93 21.38
N THR A 32 -14.84 23.74 20.33
CA THR A 32 -14.00 24.95 20.34
C THR A 32 -14.84 26.21 20.19
N ILE A 33 -14.27 27.35 20.60
CA ILE A 33 -14.92 28.68 20.65
C ILE A 33 -15.04 29.35 19.26
N PHE A 34 -14.48 28.77 18.20
CA PHE A 34 -14.42 29.40 16.88
C PHE A 34 -15.74 29.26 16.11
N ASP A 35 -16.52 30.33 16.01
CA ASP A 35 -17.74 30.43 15.17
C ASP A 35 -17.46 30.40 13.64
N ARG A 36 -16.25 30.04 13.20
CA ARG A 36 -15.84 30.06 11.79
C ARG A 36 -15.47 28.67 11.27
N LEU A 37 -16.43 28.06 10.57
CA LEU A 37 -16.30 26.76 9.90
C LEU A 37 -15.03 26.64 9.02
N SER A 38 -14.57 27.72 8.40
CA SER A 38 -13.37 27.70 7.54
C SER A 38 -12.08 27.41 8.31
N ILE A 39 -11.97 27.88 9.56
CA ILE A 39 -10.80 27.64 10.42
C ILE A 39 -10.78 26.17 10.88
N ASP A 40 -11.94 25.61 11.21
CA ASP A 40 -12.07 24.22 11.65
C ASP A 40 -11.66 23.23 10.56
N VAL A 41 -12.04 23.50 9.31
CA VAL A 41 -11.62 22.69 8.15
C VAL A 41 -10.11 22.76 7.94
N LEU A 42 -9.50 23.94 8.03
CA LEU A 42 -8.05 24.10 7.90
C LEU A 42 -7.30 23.33 8.99
N LEU A 43 -7.79 23.38 10.23
CA LEU A 43 -7.23 22.63 11.35
C LEU A 43 -7.38 21.11 11.15
N ALA A 44 -8.53 20.64 10.67
CA ALA A 44 -8.74 19.23 10.37
C ALA A 44 -7.81 18.71 9.26
N ILE A 45 -7.57 19.51 8.21
CA ILE A 45 -6.60 19.18 7.16
C ILE A 45 -5.19 19.08 7.75
N PHE A 46 -4.79 20.05 8.58
CA PHE A 46 -3.49 20.04 9.25
C PHE A 46 -3.29 18.78 10.11
N ILE A 47 -4.28 18.44 10.95
CA ILE A 47 -4.28 17.20 11.75
C ILE A 47 -4.14 15.97 10.86
N MET A 48 -4.84 15.91 9.73
CA MET A 48 -4.69 14.77 8.82
C MET A 48 -3.29 14.68 8.21
N VAL A 49 -2.67 15.80 7.83
CA VAL A 49 -1.30 15.82 7.30
C VAL A 49 -0.32 15.30 8.33
N VAL A 50 -0.40 15.80 9.57
CA VAL A 50 0.43 15.35 10.70
C VAL A 50 0.21 13.85 10.94
N TYR A 51 -1.05 13.40 10.97
CA TYR A 51 -1.38 11.99 11.15
C TYR A 51 -0.76 11.10 10.06
N ARG A 52 -0.81 11.52 8.79
CA ARG A 52 -0.17 10.78 7.69
C ARG A 52 1.35 10.72 7.81
N ILE A 53 1.97 11.81 8.27
CA ILE A 53 3.41 11.84 8.55
C ILE A 53 3.73 10.81 9.64
N ILE A 54 2.99 10.81 10.74
CA ILE A 54 3.14 9.82 11.81
C ILE A 54 3.01 8.40 11.25
N LEU A 55 1.95 8.11 10.48
CA LEU A 55 1.74 6.78 9.87
C LEU A 55 2.91 6.38 8.96
N LYS A 56 3.42 7.31 8.16
CA LYS A 56 4.56 7.09 7.25
C LYS A 56 5.82 6.68 8.01
N TYR A 57 6.14 7.39 9.10
CA TYR A 57 7.39 7.18 9.84
C TYR A 57 7.30 6.09 10.92
N THR A 58 6.10 5.63 11.27
CA THR A 58 5.90 4.54 12.25
C THR A 58 5.53 3.22 11.58
N PHE A 59 4.30 3.09 11.08
CA PHE A 59 3.75 1.83 10.58
C PHE A 59 4.19 1.50 9.15
N LEU A 60 4.35 2.52 8.30
CA LEU A 60 4.62 2.35 6.87
C LEU A 60 6.10 2.56 6.51
N PHE A 61 6.97 2.73 7.51
CA PHE A 61 8.36 3.09 7.28
C PHE A 61 9.07 2.06 6.39
N GLN A 62 9.00 0.78 6.74
CA GLN A 62 9.67 -0.28 5.99
C GLN A 62 9.10 -0.42 4.58
N TYR A 63 7.77 -0.39 4.42
CA TYR A 63 7.13 -0.49 3.12
C TYR A 63 7.52 0.68 2.19
N THR A 64 7.46 1.91 2.71
CA THR A 64 7.77 3.12 1.92
C THR A 64 9.25 3.21 1.57
N LYS A 65 10.14 2.80 2.48
CA LYS A 65 11.57 2.72 2.19
C LYS A 65 11.88 1.65 1.14
N GLY A 66 11.22 0.49 1.21
CA GLY A 66 11.32 -0.55 0.17
C GLY A 66 10.93 -0.03 -1.21
N LEU A 67 9.84 0.75 -1.31
CA LEU A 67 9.45 1.39 -2.57
C LEU A 67 10.50 2.39 -3.08
N GLN A 68 11.02 3.24 -2.19
CA GLN A 68 12.06 4.22 -2.55
C GLN A 68 13.30 3.50 -3.11
N VAL A 69 13.84 2.56 -2.35
CA VAL A 69 15.09 1.88 -2.70
C VAL A 69 14.91 0.99 -3.94
N SER A 70 13.72 0.40 -4.13
CA SER A 70 13.38 -0.30 -5.37
C SER A 70 13.29 0.63 -6.58
N SER A 71 12.88 1.89 -6.41
CA SER A 71 12.87 2.88 -7.50
C SER A 71 14.28 3.37 -7.87
N GLU A 72 15.23 3.21 -6.96
CA GLU A 72 16.67 3.44 -7.16
C GLU A 72 17.39 2.18 -7.68
N GLU A 73 16.64 1.14 -8.10
CA GLU A 73 17.14 -0.16 -8.59
C GLU A 73 18.02 -0.95 -7.61
N GLN A 74 18.04 -0.57 -6.34
CA GLN A 74 18.77 -1.25 -5.28
C GLN A 74 17.96 -2.45 -4.74
N PHE A 75 17.77 -3.47 -5.57
CA PHE A 75 16.83 -4.56 -5.30
C PHE A 75 17.16 -5.38 -4.04
N MET A 76 18.45 -5.59 -3.71
CA MET A 76 18.81 -6.32 -2.48
C MET A 76 18.35 -5.58 -1.21
N ALA A 77 18.57 -4.27 -1.15
CA ALA A 77 18.13 -3.45 -0.02
C ALA A 77 16.60 -3.31 0.01
N ALA A 78 15.95 -3.24 -1.16
CA ALA A 78 14.50 -3.26 -1.25
C ALA A 78 13.89 -4.56 -0.68
N ILE A 79 14.50 -5.72 -0.96
CA ILE A 79 14.08 -7.02 -0.42
C ILE A 79 14.06 -7.00 1.11
N GLU A 80 15.11 -6.49 1.74
CA GLU A 80 15.17 -6.41 3.22
C GLU A 80 13.99 -5.60 3.78
N HIS A 81 13.72 -4.44 3.19
CA HIS A 81 12.64 -3.56 3.62
C HIS A 81 11.25 -4.19 3.38
N PHE A 82 11.01 -4.80 2.22
CA PHE A 82 9.74 -5.47 1.96
C PHE A 82 9.54 -6.71 2.82
N TYR A 83 10.60 -7.45 3.14
CA TYR A 83 10.54 -8.60 4.04
C TYR A 83 10.18 -8.16 5.47
N LYS A 84 10.83 -7.11 6.00
CA LYS A 84 10.49 -6.52 7.30
C LYS A 84 9.04 -6.01 7.33
N SER A 85 8.59 -5.33 6.26
CA SER A 85 7.21 -4.89 6.09
C SER A 85 6.23 -6.07 6.13
N TYR A 86 6.50 -7.12 5.36
CA TYR A 86 5.67 -8.33 5.32
C TYR A 86 5.55 -8.97 6.70
N LEU A 87 6.66 -9.17 7.42
CA LEU A 87 6.65 -9.74 8.76
C LEU A 87 5.86 -8.87 9.76
N PHE A 88 6.00 -7.55 9.67
CA PHE A 88 5.27 -6.60 10.51
C PHE A 88 3.76 -6.74 10.30
N PHE A 89 3.28 -6.66 9.05
CA PHE A 89 1.85 -6.72 8.75
C PHE A 89 1.25 -8.12 8.93
N ARG A 90 2.06 -9.17 8.79
CA ARG A 90 1.66 -10.54 9.17
C ARG A 90 1.49 -10.67 10.68
N LYS A 91 2.41 -10.13 11.48
CA LYS A 91 2.31 -10.13 12.95
C LYS A 91 1.10 -9.32 13.42
N TYR A 92 0.90 -8.13 12.85
CA TYR A 92 -0.21 -7.24 13.18
C TYR A 92 -1.32 -7.29 12.11
N HIS A 93 -1.78 -8.51 11.79
CA HIS A 93 -2.78 -8.72 10.72
C HIS A 93 -4.08 -7.92 10.93
N PHE A 94 -4.46 -7.62 12.18
CA PHE A 94 -5.57 -6.72 12.49
C PHE A 94 -5.38 -5.32 11.86
N LEU A 95 -4.17 -4.76 11.95
CA LEU A 95 -3.87 -3.44 11.40
C LEU A 95 -4.01 -3.43 9.87
N ASP A 96 -3.57 -4.51 9.20
CA ASP A 96 -3.69 -4.62 7.74
C ASP A 96 -5.13 -4.93 7.28
N ARG A 97 -5.88 -5.69 8.09
CA ARG A 97 -7.31 -5.96 7.87
C ARG A 97 -8.15 -4.68 7.97
N PHE A 98 -7.88 -3.84 8.97
CA PHE A 98 -8.60 -2.58 9.20
C PHE A 98 -7.84 -1.34 8.69
N ARG A 99 -6.95 -1.54 7.70
CA ARG A 99 -6.11 -0.49 7.10
C ARG A 99 -6.87 0.72 6.58
N ALA A 100 -8.12 0.56 6.13
CA ALA A 100 -8.93 1.67 5.65
C ALA A 100 -9.21 2.69 6.76
N VAL A 101 -9.37 2.21 8.00
CA VAL A 101 -9.65 3.04 9.18
C VAL A 101 -8.34 3.53 9.80
N PHE A 102 -7.42 2.62 10.10
CA PHE A 102 -6.21 2.96 10.87
C PHE A 102 -5.05 3.49 10.03
N LEU A 103 -4.99 3.16 8.74
CA LEU A 103 -3.89 3.58 7.86
C LEU A 103 -4.39 4.51 6.73
N LEU A 104 -5.68 4.83 6.70
CA LEU A 104 -6.34 5.62 5.66
C LEU A 104 -6.01 5.12 4.23
N ASN A 105 -5.86 3.80 4.10
CA ASN A 105 -5.53 3.13 2.85
C ASN A 105 -6.67 2.22 2.39
N VAL A 106 -7.27 2.57 1.25
CA VAL A 106 -8.40 1.87 0.64
C VAL A 106 -7.94 0.95 -0.51
N SER A 107 -6.66 0.57 -0.54
CA SER A 107 -6.15 -0.42 -1.51
C SER A 107 -6.93 -1.73 -1.39
N SER A 108 -7.26 -2.34 -2.52
CA SER A 108 -7.84 -3.68 -2.58
C SER A 108 -6.89 -4.74 -2.00
N TYR A 109 -5.58 -4.49 -2.09
CA TYR A 109 -4.55 -5.38 -1.55
C TYR A 109 -4.05 -4.88 -0.20
N SER A 110 -3.81 -5.83 0.70
CA SER A 110 -3.13 -5.62 1.98
C SER A 110 -1.66 -5.26 1.80
N TYR A 111 -1.03 -4.68 2.82
CA TYR A 111 0.40 -4.42 2.80
C TYR A 111 1.22 -5.71 2.79
N ALA A 112 0.73 -6.79 3.40
CA ALA A 112 1.34 -8.11 3.29
C ALA A 112 1.38 -8.60 1.83
N GLU A 113 0.24 -8.55 1.12
CA GLU A 113 0.15 -8.90 -0.31
C GLU A 113 1.06 -8.01 -1.18
N MET A 114 1.00 -6.70 -0.98
CA MET A 114 1.83 -5.75 -1.74
C MET A 114 3.33 -6.00 -1.48
N SER A 115 3.71 -6.31 -0.24
CA SER A 115 5.11 -6.62 0.10
C SER A 115 5.56 -7.93 -0.55
N LEU A 116 4.73 -8.97 -0.60
CA LEU A 116 5.05 -10.22 -1.28
C LEU A 116 5.19 -10.04 -2.80
N CYS A 117 4.30 -9.27 -3.43
CA CYS A 117 4.42 -8.94 -4.85
C CYS A 117 5.72 -8.19 -5.14
N ASN A 118 6.08 -7.22 -4.30
CA ASN A 118 7.31 -6.46 -4.46
C ASN A 118 8.56 -7.30 -4.21
N LEU A 119 8.53 -8.21 -3.23
CA LEU A 119 9.60 -9.22 -3.06
C LEU A 119 9.76 -10.04 -4.33
N GLY A 120 8.66 -10.58 -4.87
CA GLY A 120 8.66 -11.34 -6.12
C GLY A 120 9.28 -10.54 -7.29
N TYR A 121 8.94 -9.27 -7.40
CA TYR A 121 9.50 -8.36 -8.40
C TYR A 121 11.01 -8.14 -8.20
N CYS A 122 11.46 -7.83 -6.99
CA CYS A 122 12.88 -7.60 -6.72
C CYS A 122 13.74 -8.85 -6.96
N TYR A 123 13.27 -10.02 -6.53
CA TYR A 123 13.96 -11.29 -6.79
C TYR A 123 14.04 -11.61 -8.30
N ALA A 124 12.97 -11.34 -9.05
CA ALA A 124 12.97 -11.49 -10.51
C ALA A 124 14.02 -10.60 -11.18
N LYS A 125 14.15 -9.34 -10.73
CA LYS A 125 15.17 -8.40 -11.24
C LYS A 125 16.61 -8.83 -10.91
N LEU A 126 16.80 -9.60 -9.85
CA LEU A 126 18.08 -10.22 -9.50
C LEU A 126 18.30 -11.59 -10.17
N ASN A 127 17.43 -12.00 -11.10
CA ASN A 127 17.43 -13.34 -11.75
C ASN A 127 17.27 -14.52 -10.77
N GLN A 128 16.81 -14.25 -9.54
CA GLN A 128 16.50 -15.25 -8.53
C GLN A 128 15.06 -15.72 -8.75
N TYR A 129 14.87 -16.46 -9.85
CA TYR A 129 13.55 -16.82 -10.37
C TYR A 129 12.77 -17.74 -9.44
N GLN A 130 13.44 -18.60 -8.67
CA GLN A 130 12.76 -19.54 -7.78
C GLN A 130 12.15 -18.82 -6.57
N GLU A 131 12.90 -17.90 -5.99
CA GLU A 131 12.47 -17.04 -4.88
C GLU A 131 11.33 -16.13 -5.31
N ALA A 132 11.44 -15.54 -6.51
CA ALA A 132 10.39 -14.74 -7.10
C ALA A 132 9.07 -15.52 -7.25
N ASP A 133 9.14 -16.74 -7.79
CA ASP A 133 8.00 -17.64 -7.96
C ASP A 133 7.34 -17.96 -6.62
N ASN A 134 8.15 -18.30 -5.61
CA ASN A 134 7.67 -18.61 -4.26
C ASN A 134 6.91 -17.43 -3.64
N HIS A 135 7.42 -16.20 -3.76
CA HIS A 135 6.76 -15.02 -3.19
C HIS A 135 5.44 -14.67 -3.89
N TYR A 136 5.38 -14.77 -5.22
CA TYR A 136 4.13 -14.59 -5.95
C TYR A 136 3.10 -15.66 -5.61
N LYS A 137 3.51 -16.93 -5.50
CA LYS A 137 2.61 -18.02 -5.07
C LYS A 137 2.11 -17.82 -3.65
N THR A 138 2.99 -17.45 -2.72
CA THR A 138 2.60 -17.12 -1.33
C THR A 138 1.56 -15.99 -1.31
N CYS A 139 1.69 -14.98 -2.18
CA CYS A 139 0.69 -13.92 -2.28
C CYS A 139 -0.67 -14.45 -2.78
N LEU A 140 -0.66 -15.36 -3.76
CA LEU A 140 -1.86 -16.00 -4.29
C LEU A 140 -2.51 -16.99 -3.31
N GLU A 141 -1.74 -17.60 -2.40
CA GLU A 141 -2.29 -18.39 -1.29
C GLU A 141 -3.08 -17.52 -0.32
N ILE A 142 -2.60 -16.30 -0.05
CA ILE A 142 -3.30 -15.32 0.81
C ILE A 142 -4.53 -14.77 0.09
N ASN A 143 -4.38 -14.41 -1.18
CA ASN A 143 -5.46 -13.88 -2.00
C ASN A 143 -5.38 -14.45 -3.43
N PRO A 144 -6.17 -15.48 -3.73
CA PRO A 144 -6.19 -16.10 -5.07
C PRO A 144 -6.56 -15.14 -6.20
N ASN A 145 -7.23 -14.03 -5.89
CA ASN A 145 -7.66 -13.02 -6.85
C ASN A 145 -6.66 -11.86 -6.98
N ASN A 146 -5.46 -11.97 -6.42
CA ASN A 146 -4.46 -10.93 -6.50
C ASN A 146 -3.87 -10.81 -7.92
N LYS A 147 -4.39 -9.84 -8.69
CA LYS A 147 -3.99 -9.64 -10.09
C LYS A 147 -2.53 -9.23 -10.25
N LEU A 148 -1.94 -8.56 -9.24
CA LEU A 148 -0.52 -8.19 -9.31
C LEU A 148 0.36 -9.44 -9.23
N ALA A 149 0.06 -10.35 -8.30
CA ALA A 149 0.81 -11.58 -8.15
C ALA A 149 0.62 -12.51 -9.36
N SER A 150 -0.61 -12.68 -9.85
CA SER A 150 -0.87 -13.53 -11.02
C SER A 150 -0.15 -13.01 -12.27
N THR A 151 -0.14 -11.68 -12.47
CA THR A 151 0.56 -11.04 -13.59
C THR A 151 2.08 -11.16 -13.43
N GLY A 152 2.61 -10.91 -12.23
CA GLY A 152 4.03 -11.05 -11.92
C GLY A 152 4.54 -12.47 -12.16
N LEU A 153 3.80 -13.49 -11.71
CA LEU A 153 4.13 -14.89 -11.94
C LEU A 153 4.11 -15.26 -13.44
N SER A 154 3.11 -14.76 -14.18
CA SER A 154 3.01 -15.00 -15.63
C SER A 154 4.20 -14.41 -16.38
N LEU A 155 4.59 -13.16 -16.05
CA LEU A 155 5.74 -12.49 -16.65
C LEU A 155 7.05 -13.22 -16.30
N LEU A 156 7.21 -13.67 -15.06
CA LEU A 156 8.36 -14.43 -14.59
C LEU A 156 8.57 -15.71 -15.41
N HIS A 157 7.50 -16.47 -15.67
CA HIS A 157 7.57 -17.70 -16.45
C HIS A 157 7.90 -17.45 -17.92
N LEU A 158 7.40 -16.36 -18.49
CA LEU A 158 7.76 -15.94 -19.84
C LEU A 158 9.25 -15.57 -19.92
N GLU A 159 9.75 -14.74 -19.01
CA GLU A 159 11.17 -14.36 -18.96
C GLU A 159 12.08 -15.57 -18.82
N LYS A 160 11.75 -16.50 -17.91
CA LYS A 160 12.48 -17.75 -17.74
C LYS A 160 12.55 -18.54 -19.05
N LYS A 161 11.42 -18.68 -19.76
CA LYS A 161 11.33 -19.39 -21.04
C LYS A 161 12.19 -18.73 -22.13
N PHE A 162 12.22 -17.41 -22.20
CA PHE A 162 13.04 -16.69 -23.18
C PHE A 162 14.54 -16.85 -22.91
N LYS A 163 14.98 -16.83 -21.64
CA LYS A 163 16.39 -17.01 -21.29
C LYS A 163 16.89 -18.45 -21.42
N THR A 164 15.99 -19.44 -21.38
CA THR A 164 16.34 -20.86 -21.57
C THR A 164 16.33 -21.31 -23.03
N LYS A 165 15.93 -20.45 -23.97
CA LYS A 165 16.04 -20.78 -25.40
C LYS A 165 17.48 -20.53 -25.87
N PRO A 166 18.15 -21.52 -26.48
CA PRO A 166 19.50 -21.38 -27.04
C PRO A 166 19.55 -20.38 -28.21
#